data_AF-A0A7I7WBX5-F1
#
_entry.id   AF-A0A7I7WBX5-F1
#
_cell.length_a   1.000
_cell.length_b   1.000
_cell.length_c   1.000
_cell.angle_alpha   90.00
_cell.angle_beta   90.00
_cell.angle_gamma   90.00
#
_symmetry.space_group_name_H-M   'P 1'
#
loop_
_entity.id
_entity.type
_entity.pdbx_description
1 polymer ?
#
loop_
_entity_poly.entity_id
_entity_poly.type
_entity_poly.pdbx_seq_one_letter_code
_entity_poly.pdbx_strand_id
1 'polypeptide(L)'
;MKLIDTTIAVDHLRGEPAAVELLASLVDDGEDLAASELVRFELLAGTRDKEVRALEEFCSALQWANVTEDIARVGGQLARRYRKSHSGIGAVDYLIAATAIVIDADLLTTNVRHFPMFTELDAPY
;
A
#
# COMPACT_ATOMS: atom_id res chain seq x y z
N MET A 1 0.16 -4.53 -12.87
CA MET A 1 0.20 -3.37 -11.95
C MET A 1 0.12 -3.86 -10.52
N LYS A 2 1.02 -3.36 -9.68
CA LYS A 2 1.05 -3.66 -8.25
C LYS A 2 0.75 -2.39 -7.44
N LEU A 3 -0.08 -2.50 -6.41
CA LEU A 3 -0.31 -1.44 -5.44
C LEU A 3 0.48 -1.72 -4.16
N ILE A 4 1.41 -0.83 -3.83
CA ILE A 4 2.27 -0.92 -2.67
C ILE A 4 1.53 -0.40 -1.43
N ASP A 5 1.43 -1.21 -0.38
CA ASP A 5 1.01 -0.82 0.96
C ASP A 5 2.15 -0.12 1.73
N THR A 6 1.81 0.61 2.80
CA THR A 6 2.76 1.33 3.66
C THR A 6 3.85 0.43 4.23
N THR A 7 3.52 -0.83 4.55
CA THR A 7 4.51 -1.79 5.06
C THR A 7 5.68 -2.00 4.10
N ILE A 8 5.38 -2.31 2.83
CA ILE A 8 6.39 -2.52 1.79
C ILE A 8 7.22 -1.26 1.55
N ALA A 9 6.57 -0.09 1.50
CA ALA A 9 7.25 1.18 1.32
C ALA A 9 8.22 1.50 2.48
N VAL A 10 7.78 1.26 3.72
CA VAL A 10 8.62 1.46 4.91
C VAL A 10 9.81 0.51 4.93
N ASP A 11 9.62 -0.77 4.61
CA ASP A 11 10.69 -1.76 4.59
C ASP A 11 11.73 -1.40 3.51
N HIS A 12 11.29 -0.99 2.31
CA HIS A 12 12.19 -0.50 1.27
C HIS A 12 12.98 0.74 1.72
N LEU A 13 12.31 1.75 2.28
CA LEU A 13 12.97 2.99 2.76
C LEU A 13 13.97 2.74 3.91
N ARG A 14 13.79 1.65 4.65
CA ARG A 14 14.74 1.19 5.68
C ARG A 14 15.90 0.37 5.11
N GLY A 15 15.86 0.03 3.83
CA GLY A 15 16.85 -0.81 3.17
C GLY A 15 16.73 -2.29 3.52
N GLU A 16 15.52 -2.77 3.87
CA GLU A 16 15.29 -4.19 4.10
C GLU A 16 15.54 -4.97 2.79
N PRO A 17 16.50 -5.93 2.76
CA PRO A 17 16.91 -6.56 1.51
C PRO A 17 15.77 -7.20 0.73
N ALA A 18 14.82 -7.86 1.39
CA ALA A 18 13.69 -8.52 0.73
C ALA A 18 12.76 -7.52 0.03
N ALA A 19 12.51 -6.36 0.65
CA ALA A 19 11.70 -5.29 0.04
C ALA A 19 12.41 -4.61 -1.13
N VAL A 20 13.73 -4.40 -1.00
CA VAL A 20 14.56 -3.84 -2.08
C VAL A 20 14.60 -4.78 -3.28
N GLU A 21 14.84 -6.07 -3.05
CA GLU A 21 14.86 -7.09 -4.10
C GLU A 21 13.50 -7.22 -4.79
N LEU A 22 12.40 -7.26 -4.02
CA LEU A 22 11.04 -7.31 -4.56
C LEU A 22 10.74 -6.13 -5.49
N LEU A 23 10.98 -4.90 -5.04
CA LEU A 23 10.64 -3.73 -5.87
C LEU A 23 11.56 -3.62 -7.08
N ALA A 24 12.84 -3.96 -6.94
CA ALA A 24 13.76 -4.00 -8.08
C ALA A 24 13.34 -5.04 -9.13
N SER A 25 12.98 -6.26 -8.70
CA SER A 25 12.57 -7.32 -9.64
C SER A 25 11.28 -6.95 -10.38
N LEU A 26 10.31 -6.36 -9.69
CA LEU A 26 9.07 -5.91 -10.33
C LEU A 26 9.33 -4.84 -11.39
N VAL A 27 10.23 -3.90 -11.12
CA VAL A 27 10.63 -2.88 -12.11
C VAL A 27 11.36 -3.52 -13.29
N ASP A 28 12.28 -4.45 -13.04
CA ASP A 28 13.03 -5.16 -14.09
C ASP A 28 12.10 -6.02 -14.98
N ASP A 29 11.06 -6.60 -14.40
CA ASP A 29 10.01 -7.35 -15.10
C ASP A 29 9.01 -6.44 -15.86
N GLY A 30 9.14 -5.11 -15.71
CA GLY A 30 8.30 -4.13 -16.39
C GLY A 30 6.92 -3.96 -15.77
N GLU A 31 6.74 -4.28 -14.49
CA GLU A 31 5.48 -4.05 -13.77
C GLU A 31 5.29 -2.58 -13.42
N ASP A 32 4.08 -2.06 -13.66
CA ASP A 32 3.68 -0.75 -13.18
C ASP A 32 3.49 -0.77 -11.65
N LEU A 33 4.21 0.11 -10.95
CA LEU A 33 4.11 0.26 -9.50
C LEU A 33 3.33 1.52 -9.13
N ALA A 34 2.32 1.34 -8.28
CA ALA A 34 1.50 2.42 -7.75
C ALA A 34 1.41 2.37 -6.23
N ALA A 35 1.05 3.48 -5.60
CA ALA A 35 0.65 3.55 -4.19
C ALA A 35 -0.53 4.51 -4.00
N SER A 36 -1.30 4.34 -2.93
CA SER A 36 -2.39 5.28 -2.58
C SER A 36 -1.81 6.56 -2.00
N GLU A 37 -2.41 7.72 -2.25
CA GLU A 37 -2.05 8.98 -1.55
C GLU A 37 -2.13 8.85 -0.01
N LEU A 38 -2.89 7.88 0.50
CA LEU A 38 -2.89 7.56 1.93
C LEU A 38 -1.59 6.92 2.42
N VAL A 39 -0.93 6.12 1.59
CA VAL A 39 0.42 5.60 1.87
C VAL A 39 1.41 6.76 1.92
N ARG A 40 1.32 7.71 0.97
CA ARG A 40 2.16 8.93 0.99
C ARG A 40 1.95 9.71 2.29
N PHE A 41 0.69 9.88 2.70
CA PHE A 41 0.35 10.54 3.95
C PHE A 41 1.00 9.84 5.16
N GLU A 42 0.91 8.51 5.26
CA GLU A 42 1.52 7.76 6.37
C GLU A 42 3.04 7.86 6.37
N LEU A 43 3.67 7.77 5.20
CA LEU A 43 5.12 7.92 5.05
C LEU A 43 5.57 9.32 5.47
N LEU A 44 4.94 10.38 4.97
CA LEU A 44 5.25 11.76 5.33
C LEU A 44 5.05 12.02 6.83
N ALA A 45 3.96 11.48 7.41
CA ALA A 45 3.67 11.62 8.83
C ALA A 45 4.71 10.91 9.73
N GLY A 46 5.29 9.80 9.26
CA GLY A 46 6.30 9.02 9.98
C GLY A 46 7.75 9.41 9.72
N THR A 47 8.01 10.24 8.70
CA THR A 47 9.36 10.56 8.22
C THR A 47 10.06 11.59 9.09
N ARG A 48 11.36 11.38 9.33
CA ARG A 48 12.22 12.37 10.01
C ARG A 48 12.88 13.27 8.97
N ASP A 49 13.28 14.49 9.36
CA ASP A 49 13.89 15.48 8.44
C ASP A 49 15.05 14.92 7.60
N LYS A 50 15.89 14.07 8.20
CA LYS A 50 17.03 13.45 7.52
C LYS A 50 16.65 12.39 6.46
N GLU A 51 15.41 11.88 6.51
CA GLU A 51 14.88 10.82 5.64
C GLU A 51 14.03 11.39 4.49
N VAL A 52 13.63 12.68 4.55
CA VAL A 52 12.73 13.33 3.58
C VAL A 52 13.24 13.18 2.14
N ARG A 53 14.54 13.37 1.91
CA ARG A 53 15.10 13.26 0.56
C ARG A 53 14.91 11.86 -0.03
N ALA A 54 15.20 10.82 0.76
CA ALA A 54 15.03 9.44 0.32
C ALA A 54 13.55 9.10 0.07
N LEU A 55 12.65 9.63 0.91
CA LEU A 55 11.21 9.50 0.69
C LEU A 55 10.76 10.16 -0.62
N GLU A 56 11.21 11.37 -0.92
CA GLU A 56 10.85 12.07 -2.17
C GLU A 56 11.39 11.34 -3.40
N GLU A 57 12.63 10.83 -3.34
CA GLU A 57 13.22 10.00 -4.40
C GLU A 57 12.38 8.73 -4.62
N PHE A 58 12.00 8.03 -3.54
CA PHE A 58 11.08 6.88 -3.61
C PHE A 58 9.72 7.26 -4.21
N CYS A 59 9.11 8.36 -3.76
CA CYS A 59 7.81 8.81 -4.26
C CYS A 59 7.83 9.15 -5.74
N SER A 60 8.95 9.67 -6.25
CA SER A 60 9.10 10.03 -7.66
C SER A 60 9.11 8.83 -8.62
N ALA A 61 9.38 7.63 -8.10
CA ALA A 61 9.43 6.39 -8.87
C ALA A 61 8.06 5.67 -8.98
N LEU A 62 7.03 6.16 -8.28
CA LEU A 62 5.72 5.50 -8.21
C LEU A 62 4.62 6.33 -8.87
N GLN A 63 3.62 5.63 -9.39
CA GLN A 63 2.32 6.23 -9.70
C GLN A 63 1.50 6.39 -8.41
N TRP A 64 0.70 7.44 -8.31
CA TRP A 64 -0.07 7.73 -7.10
C TRP A 64 -1.56 7.80 -7.37
N ALA A 65 -2.31 6.95 -6.68
CA ALA A 65 -3.76 6.88 -6.79
C ALA A 65 -4.41 7.88 -5.82
N ASN A 66 -5.15 8.84 -6.37
CA ASN A 66 -5.94 9.81 -5.62
C ASN A 66 -7.04 9.11 -4.81
N VAL A 67 -7.39 9.67 -3.64
CA VAL A 67 -8.56 9.23 -2.89
C VAL A 67 -9.81 9.85 -3.51
N THR A 68 -10.57 9.05 -4.26
CA THR A 68 -11.81 9.46 -4.93
C THR A 68 -13.05 9.09 -4.11
N GLU A 69 -14.22 9.59 -4.51
CA GLU A 69 -15.50 9.19 -3.93
C GLU A 69 -15.73 7.67 -4.05
N ASP A 70 -15.38 7.06 -5.17
CA ASP A 70 -15.54 5.63 -5.40
C ASP A 70 -14.70 4.80 -4.41
N ILE A 71 -13.44 5.18 -4.21
CA ILE A 71 -12.55 4.56 -3.21
C ILE A 71 -13.14 4.71 -1.81
N ALA A 72 -13.65 5.90 -1.46
CA ALA A 72 -14.26 6.13 -0.15
C ALA A 72 -15.51 5.27 0.07
N ARG A 73 -16.36 5.11 -0.97
CA ARG A 73 -17.56 4.28 -0.91
C ARG A 73 -17.23 2.80 -0.79
N VAL A 74 -16.30 2.29 -1.61
CA VAL A 74 -15.84 0.90 -1.55
C VAL A 74 -15.20 0.62 -0.19
N GLY A 75 -14.29 1.48 0.28
CA GLY A 75 -13.65 1.35 1.59
C GLY A 75 -14.65 1.35 2.74
N GLY A 76 -15.68 2.19 2.67
CA GLY A 76 -16.79 2.20 3.64
C GLY A 76 -17.58 0.89 3.65
N GLN A 77 -17.82 0.28 2.49
CA GLN A 77 -18.49 -1.02 2.38
C GLN A 77 -17.64 -2.14 2.97
N LEU A 78 -16.34 -2.17 2.65
CA LEU A 78 -15.38 -3.12 3.24
C LEU A 78 -15.37 -2.99 4.77
N ALA A 79 -15.26 -1.76 5.28
CA ALA A 79 -15.25 -1.53 6.71
C ALA A 79 -16.56 -1.97 7.38
N ARG A 80 -17.72 -1.73 6.75
CA ARG A 80 -19.02 -2.20 7.26
C ARG A 80 -19.08 -3.72 7.35
N ARG A 81 -18.44 -4.43 6.42
CA ARG A 81 -18.41 -5.90 6.34
C ARG A 81 -17.43 -6.52 7.35
N TYR A 82 -16.23 -5.99 7.45
CA TYR A 82 -15.12 -6.66 8.16
C TYR A 82 -14.82 -6.10 9.55
N ARG A 83 -15.11 -4.83 9.84
CA ARG A 83 -14.71 -4.17 11.10
C ARG A 83 -15.20 -4.89 12.36
N LYS A 84 -16.37 -5.54 12.29
CA LYS A 84 -16.93 -6.28 13.44
C LYS A 84 -16.28 -7.64 13.68
N SER A 85 -15.83 -8.30 12.62
CA SER A 85 -15.26 -9.65 12.68
C SER A 85 -13.73 -9.64 12.74
N HIS A 86 -13.09 -8.57 12.28
CA HIS A 86 -11.65 -8.41 12.21
C HIS A 86 -11.24 -7.11 12.91
N SER A 87 -10.99 -7.22 14.21
CA SER A 87 -10.51 -6.11 15.02
C SER A 87 -9.08 -5.73 14.64
N GLY A 88 -8.75 -4.44 14.67
CA GLY A 88 -7.39 -3.93 14.42
C GLY A 88 -7.17 -3.38 13.01
N ILE A 89 -8.10 -3.58 12.09
CA ILE A 89 -8.03 -2.96 10.75
C ILE A 89 -8.43 -1.48 10.84
N GLY A 90 -7.51 -0.59 10.46
CA GLY A 90 -7.69 0.85 10.47
C GLY A 90 -8.52 1.35 9.28
N ALA A 91 -8.94 2.61 9.35
CA ALA A 91 -9.66 3.25 8.24
C ALA A 91 -8.81 3.35 6.96
N VAL A 92 -7.50 3.59 7.12
CA VAL A 92 -6.56 3.68 6.01
C VAL A 92 -6.39 2.33 5.31
N ASP A 93 -6.26 1.22 6.05
CA ASP A 93 -6.17 -0.13 5.46
C ASP A 93 -7.38 -0.43 4.56
N TYR A 94 -8.60 -0.10 5.00
CA TYR A 94 -9.81 -0.28 4.18
C TYR A 94 -9.79 0.57 2.90
N LEU A 95 -9.23 1.77 2.97
CA LEU A 95 -9.13 2.66 1.82
C LEU A 95 -8.02 2.22 0.86
N ILE A 96 -6.89 1.69 1.35
CA ILE A 96 -5.85 1.08 0.53
C ILE A 96 -6.39 -0.16 -0.19
N ALA A 97 -7.11 -1.03 0.52
CA ALA A 97 -7.79 -2.18 -0.09
C ALA A 97 -8.78 -1.74 -1.17
N ALA A 98 -9.55 -0.69 -0.90
CA ALA A 98 -10.48 -0.11 -1.87
C ALA A 98 -9.76 0.49 -3.08
N THR A 99 -8.63 1.17 -2.89
CA THR A 99 -7.78 1.65 -3.99
C THR A 99 -7.37 0.51 -4.89
N ALA A 100 -6.84 -0.60 -4.34
CA ALA A 100 -6.43 -1.77 -5.12
C ALA A 100 -7.59 -2.36 -5.94
N ILE A 101 -8.76 -2.49 -5.33
CA ILE A 101 -9.96 -3.01 -6.01
C ILE A 101 -10.43 -2.06 -7.13
N VAL A 102 -10.46 -0.75 -6.88
CA VAL A 102 -10.99 0.24 -7.84
C VAL A 102 -10.11 0.39 -9.07
N ILE A 103 -8.78 0.29 -8.90
CA ILE A 103 -7.82 0.41 -10.00
C ILE A 103 -7.39 -0.93 -10.61
N ASP A 104 -7.97 -2.04 -10.14
CA ASP A 104 -7.66 -3.41 -10.58
C ASP A 104 -6.16 -3.75 -10.44
N ALA A 105 -5.60 -3.50 -9.24
CA ALA A 105 -4.19 -3.76 -8.93
C ALA A 105 -4.01 -4.83 -7.85
N ASP A 106 -2.93 -5.59 -7.97
CA ASP A 106 -2.54 -6.56 -6.94
C ASP A 106 -1.89 -5.85 -5.75
N LEU A 107 -2.46 -6.02 -4.55
CA LEU A 107 -1.94 -5.41 -3.33
C LEU A 107 -0.66 -6.13 -2.85
N LEU A 108 0.40 -5.38 -2.58
CA LEU A 108 1.60 -5.86 -1.92
C LEU A 108 1.62 -5.35 -0.47
N THR A 109 1.63 -6.26 0.50
CA THR A 109 1.66 -5.94 1.94
C THR A 109 2.31 -7.06 2.73
N THR A 110 3.03 -6.74 3.82
CA THR A 110 3.46 -7.74 4.81
C THR A 110 2.41 -7.96 5.92
N ASN A 111 1.38 -7.11 5.99
CA ASN A 111 0.30 -7.19 6.98
C ASN A 111 -0.97 -7.86 6.43
N VAL A 112 -0.84 -9.05 5.82
CA VAL A 112 -1.94 -9.80 5.18
C VAL A 112 -3.21 -9.88 6.04
N ARG A 113 -3.08 -10.06 7.36
CA ARG A 113 -4.22 -10.11 8.29
C ARG A 113 -5.10 -8.86 8.31
N HIS A 114 -4.60 -7.70 7.87
CA HIS A 114 -5.38 -6.46 7.77
C HIS A 114 -6.27 -6.42 6.53
N PHE A 115 -6.07 -7.37 5.61
CA PHE A 115 -6.70 -7.36 4.30
C PHE A 115 -7.56 -8.62 4.03
N PRO A 116 -8.50 -8.99 4.92
CA PRO A 116 -9.32 -10.20 4.79
C PRO A 116 -10.34 -10.15 3.63
N MET A 117 -10.38 -9.05 2.88
CA MET A 117 -11.21 -8.89 1.69
C MET A 117 -10.59 -9.52 0.43
N PHE A 118 -9.29 -9.82 0.45
CA PHE A 118 -8.61 -10.57 -0.61
C PHE A 118 -8.47 -12.03 -0.17
N THR A 119 -8.95 -12.94 -1.01
CA THR A 119 -8.92 -14.38 -0.73
C THR A 119 -7.59 -15.05 -1.08
N GLU A 120 -6.84 -14.44 -2.01
CA GLU A 120 -5.56 -14.91 -2.52
C GLU A 120 -4.52 -13.81 -2.30
N LEU A 121 -4.22 -13.52 -1.03
CA LEU A 121 -3.23 -12.53 -0.64
C LEU A 121 -2.21 -13.16 0.30
N ASP A 122 -0.96 -13.15 -0.12
CA ASP A 122 0.19 -13.62 0.66
C ASP A 122 1.21 -12.49 0.81
N ALA A 123 2.01 -12.57 1.88
CA ALA A 123 3.13 -11.65 2.03
C ALA A 123 4.16 -11.94 0.92
N PRO A 124 4.69 -10.92 0.24
CA PRO A 124 5.60 -11.13 -0.89
C PRO A 124 7.00 -11.60 -0.44
N TYR A 125 7.28 -11.54 0.87
CA TYR A 125 8.47 -12.06 1.54
C TYR A 125 8.20 -12.31 3.02
#